data_AF-A0A1H2S337-F1
#
_entry.id   AF-A0A1H2S337-F1
#
_cell.length_a   1.000
_cell.length_b   1.000
_cell.length_c   1.000
_cell.angle_alpha   90.00
_cell.angle_beta   90.00
_cell.angle_gamma   90.00
#
_symmetry.space_group_name_H-M   'P 1'
#
loop_
_entity.id
_entity.type
_entity.pdbx_description
1 polymer ?
#
loop_
_entity_poly.entity_id
_entity_poly.type
_entity_poly.pdbx_seq_one_letter_code
_entity_poly.pdbx_strand_id
1 'polypeptide(L)'
;MAGHIWAAFSSDQYKERPTGGPGFYRNMPLVGIWATAPFFHNNRLGRHPGDPSVTSLITAYQDAMDLLLNSDKRDEPGSIQRTSDLVQLPTPSGVVTLPVGTPIAQFANIDPNSGANLCPDFIENQGHYFGVELSSEEKYALTEFLKTR
;
A
#
# COMPACT_ATOMS: atom_id res chain seq x y z
N MET A 1 28.48 -14.97 16.28
CA MET A 1 28.08 -14.50 14.94
C MET A 1 26.68 -13.94 15.07
N ALA A 2 26.55 -12.65 15.32
CA ALA A 2 25.25 -11.98 15.48
C ALA A 2 24.72 -11.64 14.08
N GLY A 3 24.13 -12.64 13.42
CA GLY A 3 23.55 -12.50 12.10
C GLY A 3 22.21 -13.19 12.11
N HIS A 4 21.16 -12.42 11.89
CA HIS A 4 19.83 -12.99 11.80
C HIS A 4 19.71 -13.92 10.58
N ILE A 5 18.94 -15.00 10.70
CA ILE A 5 18.83 -16.07 9.68
C ILE A 5 18.48 -15.55 8.27
N TRP A 6 17.75 -14.44 8.16
CA TRP A 6 17.40 -13.80 6.88
C TRP A 6 18.59 -13.17 6.14
N ALA A 7 19.70 -12.89 6.82
CA ALA A 7 20.91 -12.37 6.18
C ALA A 7 21.56 -13.42 5.25
N ALA A 8 21.40 -14.71 5.54
CA ALA A 8 21.95 -15.80 4.73
C ALA A 8 21.14 -16.07 3.45
N PHE A 9 19.84 -15.75 3.44
CA PHE A 9 18.92 -16.11 2.35
C PHE A 9 18.38 -14.90 1.56
N SER A 10 18.79 -13.68 1.88
CA SER A 10 18.43 -12.49 1.10
C SER A 10 19.31 -12.34 -0.14
N SER A 11 18.71 -11.88 -1.25
CA SER A 11 19.45 -11.61 -2.49
C SER A 11 20.42 -10.44 -2.31
N ASP A 12 21.48 -10.40 -3.11
CA ASP A 12 22.48 -9.33 -3.03
C ASP A 12 21.87 -7.96 -3.37
N GLN A 13 20.92 -7.94 -4.32
CA GLN A 13 20.12 -6.76 -4.62
C GLN A 13 19.30 -6.26 -3.41
N TYR A 14 18.83 -7.15 -2.52
CA TYR A 14 18.14 -6.74 -1.30
C TYR A 14 19.10 -6.10 -0.29
N LYS A 15 20.34 -6.60 -0.20
CA LYS A 15 21.39 -6.08 0.67
C LYS A 15 21.95 -4.73 0.20
N GLU A 16 21.93 -4.47 -1.11
CA GLU A 16 22.40 -3.24 -1.74
C GLU A 16 21.38 -2.09 -1.72
N ARG A 17 20.18 -2.28 -1.13
CA ARG A 17 19.14 -1.25 -1.10
C ARG A 17 19.63 -0.02 -0.32
N PRO A 18 19.54 1.20 -0.89
CA PRO A 18 20.08 2.42 -0.27
C PRO A 18 19.53 2.75 1.12
N THR A 19 18.31 2.31 1.42
CA THR A 19 17.57 2.73 2.62
C THR A 19 17.64 1.75 3.78
N GLY A 20 18.31 0.60 3.63
CA GLY A 20 18.59 -0.35 4.72
C GLY A 20 17.35 -0.92 5.46
N GLY A 21 16.13 -0.61 4.99
CA GLY A 21 14.87 -0.93 5.66
C GLY A 21 13.83 -1.58 4.75
N PRO A 22 12.73 -2.11 5.30
CA PRO A 22 11.71 -2.89 4.59
C PRO A 22 10.80 -2.07 3.66
N GLY A 23 11.08 -0.78 3.43
CA GLY A 23 10.19 0.20 2.79
C GLY A 23 9.87 0.01 1.30
N PHE A 24 10.08 -1.18 0.74
CA PHE A 24 9.67 -1.52 -0.62
C PHE A 24 8.91 -2.84 -0.64
N TYR A 25 7.72 -2.82 -1.20
CA TYR A 25 7.01 -4.04 -1.58
C TYR A 25 7.66 -4.70 -2.79
N ARG A 26 7.52 -6.02 -2.89
CA ARG A 26 7.92 -6.74 -4.11
C ARG A 26 7.00 -6.33 -5.25
N ASN A 27 7.55 -6.32 -6.47
CA ASN A 27 6.70 -6.23 -7.66
C ASN A 27 5.80 -7.48 -7.73
N MET A 28 4.55 -7.28 -8.11
CA MET A 28 3.63 -8.38 -8.40
C MET A 28 3.63 -8.63 -9.91
N PRO A 29 3.67 -9.90 -10.36
CA PRO A 29 3.48 -10.20 -11.78
C PRO A 29 2.06 -9.78 -12.20
N LEU A 30 1.92 -9.27 -13.42
CA LEU A 30 0.61 -8.87 -13.97
C LEU A 30 -0.17 -10.04 -14.59
N VAL A 31 0.45 -11.22 -14.69
CA VAL A 31 -0.20 -12.44 -15.19
C VAL A 31 -1.29 -12.86 -14.21
N GLY A 32 -2.51 -13.08 -14.69
CA GLY A 32 -3.66 -13.43 -13.85
C GLY A 32 -4.19 -12.31 -12.94
N ILE A 33 -3.67 -11.08 -13.05
CA ILE A 33 -4.05 -9.96 -12.16
C ILE A 33 -5.55 -9.64 -12.22
N TRP A 34 -6.21 -9.98 -13.32
CA TRP A 34 -7.64 -9.79 -13.50
C TRP A 34 -8.51 -10.55 -12.50
N ALA A 35 -7.98 -11.63 -11.91
CA ALA A 35 -8.69 -12.46 -10.93
C ALA A 35 -8.33 -12.12 -9.47
N THR A 36 -7.43 -11.15 -9.25
CA THR A 36 -6.89 -10.86 -7.91
C THR A 36 -7.26 -9.48 -7.38
N ALA A 37 -8.19 -8.77 -8.04
CA ALA A 37 -8.69 -7.49 -7.53
C ALA A 37 -9.45 -7.68 -6.19
N PRO A 38 -9.39 -6.71 -5.26
CA PRO A 38 -8.72 -5.39 -5.35
C PRO A 38 -7.19 -5.46 -5.31
N PHE A 39 -6.51 -4.41 -5.77
CA PHE A 39 -5.05 -4.36 -5.81
C PHE A 39 -4.42 -3.75 -4.54
N PHE A 40 -3.09 -3.80 -4.54
CA PHE A 40 -2.19 -3.49 -3.42
C PHE A 40 -2.25 -4.49 -2.27
N HIS A 41 -1.21 -4.50 -1.45
CA HIS A 41 -1.05 -5.44 -0.33
C HIS A 41 -2.16 -5.34 0.73
N ASN A 42 -2.90 -4.24 0.73
CA ASN A 42 -3.98 -3.93 1.64
C ASN A 42 -5.38 -4.01 0.99
N ASN A 43 -5.48 -4.54 -0.24
CA ASN A 43 -6.74 -4.67 -1.00
C ASN A 43 -7.54 -3.36 -1.10
N ARG A 44 -6.84 -2.23 -1.13
CA ARG A 44 -7.45 -0.91 -1.04
C ARG A 44 -7.79 -0.32 -2.41
N LEU A 45 -7.11 -0.77 -3.45
CA LEU A 45 -7.27 -0.19 -4.78
C LEU A 45 -8.33 -0.97 -5.56
N GLY A 46 -9.52 -0.39 -5.58
CA GLY A 46 -10.70 -0.95 -6.23
C GLY A 46 -11.68 -1.57 -5.24
N ARG A 47 -12.89 -1.82 -5.73
CA ARG A 47 -13.99 -2.42 -4.98
C ARG A 47 -13.76 -3.90 -4.72
N HIS A 48 -14.22 -4.38 -3.57
CA HIS A 48 -14.22 -5.81 -3.27
C HIS A 48 -15.29 -6.54 -4.11
N PRO A 49 -14.97 -7.69 -4.74
CA PRO A 49 -15.96 -8.51 -5.42
C PRO A 49 -16.85 -9.17 -4.35
N GLY A 50 -18.05 -8.64 -4.14
CA GLY A 50 -18.96 -9.11 -3.09
C GLY A 50 -19.42 -10.56 -3.22
N ASP A 51 -19.11 -11.22 -4.34
CA ASP A 51 -19.40 -12.61 -4.65
C ASP A 51 -18.37 -13.17 -5.67
N PRO A 52 -18.23 -14.50 -5.81
CA PRO A 52 -17.23 -15.11 -6.69
C PRO A 52 -17.66 -15.22 -8.15
N SER A 53 -18.73 -14.55 -8.59
CA SER A 53 -19.16 -14.61 -9.99
C SER A 53 -18.16 -13.94 -10.92
N VAL A 54 -18.06 -14.44 -12.15
CA VAL A 54 -17.19 -13.86 -13.19
C VAL A 54 -17.49 -12.37 -13.39
N THR A 55 -18.78 -12.01 -13.42
CA THR A 55 -19.21 -10.61 -13.55
C THR A 55 -18.70 -9.75 -12.40
N SER A 56 -18.81 -10.22 -11.15
CA SER A 56 -18.37 -9.47 -9.98
C SER A 56 -16.85 -9.24 -9.99
N LEU A 57 -16.08 -10.28 -10.35
CA LEU A 57 -14.62 -10.24 -10.48
C LEU A 57 -14.17 -9.30 -11.61
N ILE A 58 -14.77 -9.39 -12.80
CA ILE A 58 -14.47 -8.50 -13.94
C ILE A 58 -14.71 -7.05 -13.55
N THR A 59 -15.82 -6.74 -12.89
CA THR A 59 -16.13 -5.37 -12.46
C THR A 59 -15.17 -4.90 -11.37
N ALA A 60 -14.78 -5.75 -10.42
CA ALA A 60 -13.77 -5.41 -9.42
C ALA A 60 -12.40 -5.12 -10.05
N TYR A 61 -12.01 -5.92 -11.04
CA TYR A 61 -10.79 -5.72 -11.81
C TYR A 61 -10.79 -4.41 -12.60
N GLN A 62 -11.86 -4.13 -13.34
CA GLN A 62 -11.96 -2.90 -14.14
C GLN A 62 -11.88 -1.64 -13.26
N ASP A 63 -12.55 -1.66 -12.11
CA ASP A 63 -12.51 -0.58 -11.12
C ASP A 63 -11.09 -0.41 -10.53
N ALA A 64 -10.45 -1.51 -10.12
CA ALA A 64 -9.08 -1.49 -9.62
C ALA A 64 -8.06 -0.99 -10.67
N MET A 65 -8.23 -1.37 -11.94
CA MET A 65 -7.39 -0.89 -13.06
C MET A 65 -7.62 0.60 -13.36
N ASP A 66 -8.85 1.08 -13.31
CA ASP A 66 -9.14 2.51 -13.51
C ASP A 66 -8.43 3.35 -12.45
N LEU A 67 -8.50 2.95 -11.19
CA LEU A 67 -7.80 3.61 -10.09
C LEU A 67 -6.27 3.43 -10.16
N LEU A 68 -5.78 2.28 -10.62
CA LEU A 68 -4.35 2.03 -10.79
C LEU A 68 -3.73 2.97 -11.82
N LEU A 69 -4.37 3.07 -12.99
CA LEU A 69 -3.88 3.84 -14.13
C LEU A 69 -4.23 5.34 -14.05
N ASN A 70 -5.16 5.73 -13.18
CA ASN A 70 -5.58 7.12 -12.98
C ASN A 70 -5.53 7.47 -11.49
N SER A 71 -4.33 7.84 -11.02
CA SER A 71 -4.09 8.09 -9.59
C SER A 71 -4.88 9.27 -9.03
N ASP A 72 -5.24 10.22 -9.88
CA ASP A 72 -6.08 11.38 -9.58
C ASP A 72 -7.50 11.02 -9.14
N LYS A 73 -7.97 9.81 -9.51
CA LYS A 73 -9.29 9.30 -9.10
C LYS A 73 -9.29 8.61 -7.74
N ARG A 74 -8.13 8.39 -7.12
CA ARG A 74 -8.01 7.65 -5.86
C ARG A 74 -8.50 8.49 -4.68
N ASP A 75 -9.16 7.84 -3.72
CA ASP A 75 -9.48 8.44 -2.43
C ASP A 75 -8.24 8.44 -1.50
N GLU A 76 -7.34 9.39 -1.73
CA GLU A 76 -6.16 9.60 -0.90
C GLU A 76 -6.49 10.00 0.55
N PRO A 77 -7.45 10.92 0.82
CA PRO A 77 -7.76 11.30 2.20
C PRO A 77 -8.36 10.15 3.02
N GLY A 78 -9.24 9.34 2.41
CA GLY A 78 -9.73 8.12 3.03
C GLY A 78 -8.62 7.11 3.29
N SER A 79 -7.44 7.29 2.66
CA SER A 79 -6.27 6.44 2.83
C SER A 79 -5.41 6.59 4.05
N ILE A 80 -5.67 7.66 4.78
CA ILE A 80 -5.01 7.89 6.04
C ILE A 80 -5.58 6.90 7.07
N GLN A 81 -4.76 5.93 7.48
CA GLN A 81 -5.13 5.06 8.59
C GLN A 81 -5.23 5.89 9.87
N ARG A 82 -6.37 5.80 10.56
CA ARG A 82 -6.69 6.58 11.75
C ARG A 82 -7.11 5.66 12.88
N THR A 83 -6.90 6.12 14.11
CA THR A 83 -7.40 5.43 15.30
C THR A 83 -8.93 5.36 15.27
N SER A 84 -9.48 4.16 15.51
CA SER A 84 -10.92 3.95 15.70
C SER A 84 -11.38 4.35 17.09
N ASP A 85 -10.48 4.24 18.06
CA ASP A 85 -10.73 4.43 19.49
C ASP A 85 -9.74 5.42 20.08
N LEU A 86 -10.04 5.90 21.28
CA LEU A 86 -9.09 6.66 22.07
C LEU A 86 -7.93 5.74 22.47
N VAL A 87 -6.69 6.18 22.20
CA VAL A 87 -5.48 5.41 22.53
C VAL A 87 -4.74 6.09 23.68
N GLN A 88 -4.42 5.34 24.73
CA GLN A 88 -3.58 5.80 25.83
C GLN A 88 -2.24 5.08 25.80
N LEU A 89 -1.15 5.83 25.63
CA LEU A 89 0.21 5.29 25.60
C LEU A 89 0.93 5.68 26.90
N PRO A 90 1.33 4.73 27.75
CA PRO A 90 2.16 5.01 28.90
C PRO A 90 3.59 5.35 28.44
N THR A 91 4.13 6.45 28.93
CA THR A 91 5.49 6.94 28.66
C THR A 91 6.22 7.22 29.98
N PRO A 92 7.56 7.32 29.98
CA PRO A 92 8.31 7.69 31.19
C PRO A 92 7.88 9.02 31.81
N SER A 93 7.32 9.94 31.02
CA SER A 93 6.89 11.28 31.44
C SER A 93 5.39 11.38 31.78
N GLY A 94 4.64 10.27 31.72
CA GLY A 94 3.19 10.24 31.95
C GLY A 94 2.43 9.47 30.87
N VAL A 95 1.11 9.71 30.77
CA VAL A 95 0.26 9.05 29.76
C VAL A 95 -0.07 10.01 28.63
N VAL A 96 0.28 9.64 27.39
CA VAL A 96 -0.15 10.36 26.19
C VAL A 96 -1.52 9.83 25.78
N THR A 97 -2.48 10.73 25.59
CA THR A 97 -3.82 10.39 25.09
C THR A 97 -3.99 10.87 23.66
N LEU A 98 -4.30 9.95 22.75
CA LEU A 98 -4.58 10.22 21.34
C LEU A 98 -6.09 10.08 21.11
N PRO A 99 -6.78 11.11 20.60
CA PRO A 99 -8.21 11.04 20.32
C PRO A 99 -8.51 10.07 19.16
N VAL A 100 -9.79 9.69 19.03
CA VAL A 100 -10.32 9.01 17.84
C VAL A 100 -10.02 9.84 16.59
N GLY A 101 -9.66 9.20 15.49
CA GLY A 101 -9.36 9.86 14.22
C GLY A 101 -7.92 10.35 14.08
N THR A 102 -7.04 10.05 15.04
CA THR A 102 -5.61 10.41 14.98
C THR A 102 -4.91 9.57 13.91
N PRO A 103 -4.18 10.18 12.94
CA PRO A 103 -3.39 9.43 11.96
C PRO A 103 -2.36 8.52 12.62
N ILE A 104 -2.34 7.24 12.25
CA ILE A 104 -1.47 6.24 12.87
C ILE A 104 0.01 6.56 12.63
N ALA A 105 0.37 6.93 11.40
CA ALA A 105 1.75 7.28 11.05
C ALA A 105 2.29 8.51 11.82
N GLN A 106 1.45 9.29 12.50
CA GLN A 106 1.89 10.41 13.33
C GLN A 106 2.67 9.93 14.57
N PHE A 107 2.35 8.75 15.10
CA PHE A 107 2.93 8.27 16.37
C PHE A 107 3.54 6.87 16.28
N ALA A 108 3.08 6.03 15.35
CA ALA A 108 3.49 4.62 15.29
C ALA A 108 4.90 4.41 14.71
N ASN A 109 5.50 5.42 14.08
CA ASN A 109 6.83 5.33 13.49
C ASN A 109 7.78 6.43 14.02
N ILE A 110 7.68 6.69 15.33
CA ILE A 110 8.59 7.59 16.03
C ILE A 110 9.80 6.80 16.52
N ASP A 111 11.01 7.26 16.21
CA ASP A 111 12.24 6.73 16.80
C ASP A 111 12.25 7.03 18.31
N PRO A 112 12.31 6.01 19.18
CA PRO A 112 12.29 6.21 20.63
C PRO A 112 13.51 6.99 21.16
N ASN A 113 14.62 7.06 20.41
CA ASN A 113 15.83 7.76 20.85
C ASN A 113 15.84 9.23 20.44
N SER A 114 15.49 9.53 19.19
CA SER A 114 15.52 10.89 18.64
C SER A 114 14.18 11.62 18.70
N GLY A 115 13.06 10.89 18.86
CA GLY A 115 11.72 11.44 18.75
C GLY A 115 11.32 11.82 17.31
N ALA A 116 12.16 11.51 16.31
CA ALA A 116 11.88 11.79 14.92
C ALA A 116 10.82 10.83 14.36
N ASN A 117 9.89 11.35 13.54
CA ASN A 117 9.01 10.51 12.74
C ASN A 117 9.78 9.99 11.51
N LEU A 118 9.98 8.69 11.44
CA LEU A 118 10.74 8.01 10.40
C LEU A 118 9.93 7.82 9.09
N CYS A 119 8.61 7.98 9.14
CA CYS A 119 7.72 7.83 7.99
C CYS A 119 6.60 8.88 8.06
N PRO A 120 6.89 10.15 7.72
CA PRO A 120 5.91 11.23 7.77
C PRO A 120 4.89 11.19 6.62
N ASP A 121 4.84 10.10 5.85
CA ASP A 121 3.84 9.88 4.81
C ASP A 121 2.57 9.28 5.42
N PHE A 122 1.47 10.04 5.32
CA PHE A 122 0.16 9.63 5.82
C PHE A 122 -0.69 8.96 4.74
N ILE A 123 -0.38 9.19 3.46
CA ILE A 123 -1.19 8.73 2.34
C ILE A 123 -0.72 7.32 1.99
N GLU A 124 -1.58 6.36 2.26
CA GLU A 124 -1.24 4.97 2.02
C GLU A 124 -1.12 4.71 0.52
N ASN A 125 -0.05 4.01 0.12
CA ASN A 125 0.29 3.71 -1.27
C ASN A 125 0.65 4.95 -2.14
N GLN A 126 0.98 6.10 -1.54
CA GLN A 126 1.56 7.21 -2.27
C GLN A 126 2.83 6.76 -3.03
N GLY A 127 3.09 7.35 -4.21
CA GLY A 127 4.23 6.97 -5.05
C GLY A 127 4.05 5.69 -5.89
N HIS A 128 2.97 4.92 -5.69
CA HIS A 128 2.66 3.72 -6.49
C HIS A 128 1.91 4.10 -7.77
N TYR A 129 2.59 4.88 -8.62
CA TYR A 129 2.09 5.32 -9.92
C TYR A 129 2.50 4.30 -10.98
N PHE A 130 1.51 3.60 -11.56
CA PHE A 130 1.74 2.64 -12.63
C PHE A 130 0.91 3.05 -13.83
N GLY A 131 1.54 3.19 -15.00
CA GLY A 131 0.85 3.52 -16.24
C GLY A 131 0.10 4.85 -16.26
N VAL A 132 0.38 5.76 -15.32
CA VAL A 132 -0.32 7.05 -15.20
C VAL A 132 -0.08 7.95 -16.41
N GLU A 133 1.09 7.85 -17.02
CA GLU A 133 1.53 8.61 -18.20
C GLU A 133 0.98 8.08 -19.53
N LEU A 134 0.36 6.89 -19.52
CA LEU A 134 -0.20 6.28 -20.72
C LEU A 134 -1.39 7.10 -21.26
N SER A 135 -1.60 7.06 -22.57
CA SER A 135 -2.80 7.62 -23.19
C SER A 135 -4.06 6.87 -22.73
N SER A 136 -5.23 7.47 -22.88
CA SER A 136 -6.50 6.80 -22.58
C SER A 136 -6.68 5.50 -23.38
N GLU A 137 -6.26 5.50 -24.64
CA GLU A 137 -6.30 4.33 -25.53
C GLU A 137 -5.36 3.24 -25.04
N GLU A 138 -4.14 3.59 -24.62
CA GLU A 138 -3.16 2.64 -24.09
C GLU A 138 -3.62 2.04 -22.75
N LYS A 139 -4.21 2.87 -21.87
CA LYS A 139 -4.80 2.41 -20.60
C LYS A 139 -5.92 1.40 -20.83
N TYR A 140 -6.81 1.70 -21.79
CA TYR A 140 -7.87 0.78 -22.20
C TYR A 140 -7.29 -0.53 -22.78
N ALA A 141 -6.35 -0.42 -23.71
CA ALA A 141 -5.73 -1.58 -24.35
C ALA A 141 -5.02 -2.49 -23.34
N LEU A 142 -4.27 -1.92 -22.39
CA LEU A 142 -3.61 -2.66 -21.32
C LEU A 142 -4.63 -3.37 -20.42
N THR A 143 -5.71 -2.68 -20.05
CA THR A 143 -6.78 -3.23 -19.20
C THR A 143 -7.45 -4.43 -19.87
N GLU A 144 -7.78 -4.35 -21.17
CA GLU A 144 -8.37 -5.48 -21.90
C GLU A 144 -7.35 -6.61 -22.13
N PHE A 145 -6.11 -6.28 -22.46
CA PHE A 145 -5.06 -7.26 -22.69
C PHE A 145 -4.85 -8.17 -21.47
N LEU A 146 -4.78 -7.58 -20.27
CA LEU A 146 -4.53 -8.32 -19.03
C LEU A 146 -5.69 -9.22 -18.57
N LYS A 147 -6.91 -9.06 -19.11
CA LYS A 147 -8.01 -10.04 -18.88
C LYS A 147 -7.74 -11.40 -19.52
N THR A 148 -6.82 -11.44 -20.47
CA THR A 148 -6.51 -12.64 -21.27
C THR A 148 -5.20 -13.31 -20.87
N ARG A 149 -4.53 -12.79 -19.83
CA ARG A 149 -3.20 -13.23 -19.38
C ARG A 149 -3.24 -13.90 -18.03
#